data_AF-A0A1I9GBI3-F1
#
_entry.id   AF-A0A1I9GBI3-F1
#
_cell.length_a   1.000
_cell.length_b   1.000
_cell.length_c   1.000
_cell.angle_alpha   90.00
_cell.angle_beta   90.00
_cell.angle_gamma   90.00
#
_symmetry.space_group_name_H-M   'P 1'
#
loop_
_entity.id
_entity.type
_entity.pdbx_description
1 polymer ?
#
loop_
_entity_poly.entity_id
_entity_poly.type
_entity_poly.pdbx_seq_one_letter_code
_entity_poly.pdbx_strand_id
1 'polypeptide(L)'
;NAIDGVASADERILFMTTNHVDRLIPALIRPGRVDVKQYFMFKHFYGDNITEDMAMKFRNAAVALNVQISPAQVQGYLLLRKEDPQASIDDIATITYCK
;
A
#
# COMPACT_ATOMS: atom_id res chain seq x y z
N ASN A 1 -12.94 -22.05 -2.65
CA ASN A 1 -11.61 -21.44 -2.70
C ASN A 1 -11.61 -20.33 -3.74
N ALA A 2 -11.42 -19.08 -3.31
CA ALA A 2 -11.40 -17.93 -4.23
C ALA A 2 -9.99 -17.60 -4.77
N ILE A 3 -8.93 -18.07 -4.09
CA ILE A 3 -7.52 -17.82 -4.46
C ILE A 3 -6.94 -19.04 -5.19
N ASP A 4 -7.17 -20.26 -4.68
CA ASP A 4 -6.55 -21.51 -5.16
C ASP A 4 -7.58 -22.64 -5.32
N GLY A 5 -8.75 -22.35 -5.88
CA GLY A 5 -9.73 -23.39 -6.18
C GLY A 5 -9.33 -24.22 -7.40
N VAL A 6 -9.88 -25.43 -7.52
CA VAL A 6 -9.80 -26.23 -8.76
C VAL A 6 -10.40 -25.48 -9.97
N ALA A 7 -11.20 -24.43 -9.70
CA ALA A 7 -11.73 -23.49 -10.69
C ALA A 7 -11.00 -22.13 -10.71
N SER A 8 -9.85 -21.97 -10.03
CA SER A 8 -9.02 -20.77 -10.18
C SER A 8 -8.49 -20.74 -11.60
N ALA A 9 -8.71 -19.64 -12.30
CA ALA A 9 -8.21 -19.46 -13.66
C ALA A 9 -6.68 -19.43 -13.65
N ASP A 10 -6.08 -20.20 -14.56
CA ASP A 10 -4.66 -20.15 -14.83
C ASP A 10 -4.23 -18.74 -15.28
N GLU A 11 -2.92 -18.45 -15.17
CA GLU A 11 -2.27 -17.24 -15.70
C GLU A 11 -2.69 -15.88 -15.07
N ARG A 12 -2.96 -15.84 -13.75
CA ARG A 12 -3.29 -14.59 -13.05
C ARG A 12 -2.25 -14.21 -12.00
N ILE A 13 -1.94 -12.90 -11.93
CA ILE A 13 -1.16 -12.31 -10.84
C ILE A 13 -2.13 -11.59 -9.89
N LEU A 14 -2.14 -12.00 -8.63
CA LEU A 14 -2.93 -11.38 -7.58
C LEU A 14 -2.06 -10.47 -6.70
N PHE A 15 -2.47 -9.20 -6.57
CA PHE A 15 -1.89 -8.29 -5.59
C PHE A 15 -2.83 -8.15 -4.40
N MET A 16 -2.27 -8.21 -3.19
CA MET A 16 -2.99 -7.98 -1.94
C MET A 16 -2.25 -6.95 -1.09
N THR A 17 -2.99 -6.13 -0.38
CA THR A 17 -2.44 -5.18 0.59
C THR A 17 -3.16 -5.35 1.92
N THR A 18 -2.46 -5.14 3.04
CA THR A 18 -3.05 -5.18 4.39
C THR A 18 -2.35 -4.18 5.29
N ASN A 19 -3.10 -3.54 6.20
CA ASN A 19 -2.52 -2.75 7.30
C ASN A 19 -2.02 -3.65 8.45
N HIS A 20 -2.45 -4.92 8.51
CA HIS A 20 -2.23 -5.82 9.63
C HIS A 20 -1.84 -7.21 9.12
N VAL A 21 -0.57 -7.39 8.78
CA VAL A 21 -0.03 -8.67 8.30
C VAL A 21 -0.12 -9.77 9.37
N ASP A 22 -0.01 -9.39 10.65
CA ASP A 22 -0.12 -10.23 11.84
C ASP A 22 -1.51 -10.84 12.04
N ARG A 23 -2.55 -10.22 11.46
CA ARG A 23 -3.94 -10.70 11.55
C ARG A 23 -4.31 -11.69 10.45
N LEU A 24 -3.42 -11.93 9.48
CA LEU A 24 -3.70 -12.88 8.40
C LEU A 24 -3.51 -14.32 8.88
N ILE A 25 -4.48 -15.18 8.58
CA ILE A 25 -4.38 -16.62 8.89
C ILE A 25 -3.19 -17.20 8.10
N PRO A 26 -2.29 -17.98 8.73
CA PRO A 26 -1.11 -18.54 8.04
C PRO A 26 -1.43 -19.30 6.75
N ALA A 27 -2.58 -20.00 6.72
CA ALA A 27 -3.06 -20.71 5.54
C ALA A 27 -3.36 -19.80 4.34
N LEU A 28 -3.62 -18.51 4.55
CA LEU A 28 -3.86 -17.53 3.48
C LEU A 28 -2.55 -17.09 2.79
N ILE A 29 -1.45 -17.02 3.55
CA ILE A 29 -0.17 -16.42 3.11
C ILE A 29 0.95 -17.46 2.90
N ARG A 30 0.59 -18.74 2.79
CA ARG A 30 1.53 -19.84 2.52
C ARG A 30 1.97 -19.84 1.04
N PRO A 31 3.13 -20.46 0.71
CA PRO A 31 3.57 -20.64 -0.67
C PRO A 31 2.46 -21.26 -1.56
N GLY A 32 2.35 -20.80 -2.80
CA GLY A 32 1.27 -21.16 -3.74
C GLY A 32 -0.01 -20.31 -3.61
N ARG A 33 -0.10 -19.43 -2.59
CA ARG A 33 -1.11 -18.37 -2.50
C ARG A 33 -0.47 -16.98 -2.49
N VAL A 34 0.59 -16.81 -1.70
CA VAL A 34 1.39 -15.58 -1.62
C VAL A 34 2.86 -15.94 -1.64
N ASP A 35 3.48 -15.73 -2.79
CA ASP A 35 4.90 -16.10 -3.00
C ASP A 35 5.86 -14.95 -2.71
N VAL A 36 5.38 -13.70 -2.80
CA VAL A 36 6.18 -12.49 -2.54
C VAL A 36 5.50 -11.62 -1.49
N LYS A 37 6.29 -11.16 -0.50
CA LYS A 37 5.84 -10.26 0.56
C LYS A 37 6.79 -9.07 0.63
N GLN A 38 6.26 -7.87 0.53
CA GLN A 38 7.04 -6.63 0.60
C GLN A 38 6.37 -5.68 1.60
N TYR A 39 7.16 -5.14 2.53
CA TYR A 39 6.71 -4.03 3.36
C TYR A 39 6.75 -2.75 2.52
N PHE A 40 5.61 -2.06 2.47
CA PHE A 40 5.45 -0.83 1.73
C PHE A 40 5.63 0.36 2.67
N MET A 41 6.61 1.22 2.39
CA MET A 41 6.80 2.48 3.11
C MET A 41 7.03 3.61 2.11
N PHE A 42 6.70 4.83 2.52
CA PHE A 42 6.91 6.06 1.73
C PHE A 42 8.33 6.15 1.14
N LYS A 43 9.35 5.81 1.94
CA LYS A 43 10.75 5.76 1.50
C LYS A 43 11.05 4.69 0.45
N HIS A 44 10.43 3.52 0.53
CA HIS A 44 10.59 2.49 -0.49
C HIS A 44 9.97 2.91 -1.83
N PHE A 45 8.93 3.75 -1.80
CA PHE A 45 8.24 4.22 -2.99
C PHE A 45 9.03 5.29 -3.75
N TYR A 46 9.60 6.28 -3.03
CA TYR A 46 10.35 7.39 -3.63
C TYR A 46 11.87 7.20 -3.68
N GLY A 47 12.39 6.18 -3.00
CA GLY A 47 13.83 5.89 -2.95
C GLY A 47 14.63 6.96 -2.22
N ASP A 48 15.85 7.23 -2.71
CA ASP A 48 16.78 8.19 -2.12
C ASP A 48 16.39 9.66 -2.35
N ASN A 49 15.30 9.92 -3.09
CA ASN A 49 14.82 11.26 -3.41
C ASN A 49 14.08 11.96 -2.25
N ILE A 50 13.96 11.32 -1.09
CA ILE A 50 13.25 11.87 0.06
C ILE A 50 14.10 11.90 1.32
N THR A 51 13.80 12.87 2.18
CA THR A 51 14.37 12.94 3.52
C THR A 51 13.46 12.25 4.54
N GLU A 52 14.02 11.92 5.71
CA GLU A 52 13.23 11.39 6.83
C GLU A 52 12.14 12.39 7.27
N ASP A 53 12.43 13.69 7.19
CA ASP A 53 11.49 14.76 7.50
C ASP A 53 10.27 14.75 6.57
N MET A 54 10.47 14.54 5.25
CA MET A 54 9.36 14.39 4.30
C MET A 54 8.48 13.19 4.64
N ALA A 55 9.09 12.04 4.97
CA ALA A 55 8.33 10.85 5.37
C ALA A 55 7.52 11.09 6.65
N MET A 56 8.09 11.80 7.64
CA MET A 56 7.37 12.18 8.85
C MET A 56 6.24 13.17 8.58
N LYS A 57 6.45 14.15 7.70
CA LYS A 57 5.41 15.10 7.27
C LYS A 57 4.24 14.39 6.62
N PHE A 58 4.51 13.50 5.66
CA PHE A 58 3.49 12.66 5.02
C PHE A 58 2.68 11.88 6.07
N ARG A 59 3.37 11.15 6.96
CA ARG A 59 2.73 10.36 8.02
C ARG A 59 1.84 11.23 8.92
N ASN A 60 2.39 12.33 9.43
CA ASN A 60 1.68 13.20 10.36
C ASN A 60 0.45 13.84 9.70
N ALA A 61 0.58 14.26 8.44
CA ALA A 61 -0.53 14.83 7.67
C ALA A 61 -1.62 13.76 7.40
N ALA A 62 -1.24 12.54 7.02
CA ALA A 62 -2.18 11.44 6.82
C ALA A 62 -2.92 11.05 8.11
N VAL A 63 -2.24 11.02 9.26
CA VAL A 63 -2.86 10.75 10.57
C VAL A 63 -3.80 11.89 10.98
N ALA A 64 -3.43 13.14 10.69
CA ALA A 64 -4.25 14.31 11.02
C ALA A 64 -5.60 14.33 10.27
N LEU A 65 -5.73 13.62 9.14
CA LEU A 65 -7.01 13.46 8.46
C LEU A 65 -8.04 12.69 9.30
N ASN A 66 -7.60 11.90 10.29
CA ASN A 66 -8.45 11.15 11.20
C ASN A 66 -9.49 10.25 10.49
N VAL A 67 -9.06 9.62 9.40
CA VAL A 67 -9.85 8.67 8.61
C VAL A 67 -9.10 7.34 8.48
N GLN A 68 -9.83 6.26 8.25
CA GLN A 68 -9.19 4.99 7.92
C GLN A 68 -8.67 5.02 6.49
N ILE A 69 -7.37 4.76 6.34
CA ILE A 69 -6.69 4.69 5.05
C ILE A 69 -6.16 3.27 4.88
N SER A 70 -6.55 2.61 3.80
CA SER A 70 -6.00 1.30 3.44
C SER A 70 -4.67 1.44 2.70
N PRO A 71 -3.79 0.43 2.71
CA PRO A 71 -2.53 0.52 1.97
C PRO A 71 -2.75 0.57 0.45
N ALA A 72 -3.84 -0.01 -0.07
CA ALA A 72 -4.22 0.14 -1.48
C ALA A 72 -4.49 1.61 -1.84
N GLN A 73 -5.18 2.35 -0.97
CA GLN A 73 -5.41 3.78 -1.17
C GLN A 73 -4.12 4.57 -1.12
N VAL A 74 -3.24 4.28 -0.15
CA VAL A 74 -1.89 4.88 -0.11
C VAL A 74 -1.15 4.61 -1.41
N GLN A 75 -1.11 3.35 -1.85
CA GLN A 75 -0.41 2.98 -3.08
C GLN A 75 -0.97 3.70 -4.31
N GLY A 76 -2.30 3.70 -4.49
CA GLY A 76 -2.95 4.39 -5.61
C GLY A 76 -2.70 5.89 -5.59
N TYR A 77 -2.79 6.50 -4.40
CA TYR A 77 -2.53 7.92 -4.19
C TYR A 77 -1.09 8.31 -4.53
N LEU A 78 -0.10 7.51 -4.09
CA LEU A 78 1.32 7.75 -4.37
C LEU A 78 1.66 7.50 -5.85
N LEU A 79 1.02 6.53 -6.50
CA LEU A 79 1.19 6.27 -7.94
C LEU A 79 0.83 7.47 -8.82
N LEU A 80 -0.17 8.26 -8.42
CA LEU A 80 -0.53 9.50 -9.11
C LEU A 80 0.50 10.62 -8.93
N ARG A 81 1.43 10.47 -7.97
CA ARG A 81 2.46 11.45 -7.59
C ARG A 81 3.84 10.81 -7.57
N LYS A 82 4.07 9.88 -8.50
CA LYS A 82 5.28 9.03 -8.52
C LYS A 82 6.59 9.83 -8.56
N GLU A 83 6.58 10.98 -9.23
CA GLU A 83 7.76 11.80 -9.47
C GLU A 83 7.87 13.00 -8.50
N ASP A 84 6.83 13.25 -7.70
CA ASP A 84 6.76 14.41 -6.82
C ASP A 84 6.33 14.01 -5.40
N PRO A 85 7.30 13.71 -4.52
CA PRO A 85 7.01 13.38 -3.12
C PRO A 85 6.46 14.58 -2.34
N GLN A 86 6.77 15.82 -2.73
CA GLN A 86 6.28 17.00 -2.02
C GLN A 86 4.79 17.21 -2.31
N ALA A 87 4.37 17.06 -3.55
CA ALA A 87 2.95 17.08 -3.91
C ALA A 87 2.14 16.04 -3.10
N SER A 88 2.74 14.87 -2.82
CA SER A 88 2.09 13.82 -2.01
C SER A 88 1.87 14.19 -0.54
N ILE A 89 2.51 15.25 -0.06
CA ILE A 89 2.30 15.79 1.28
C ILE A 89 1.27 16.92 1.22
N ASP A 90 1.41 17.80 0.23
CA ASP A 90 0.63 19.04 0.12
C ASP A 90 -0.87 18.78 -0.12
N ASP A 91 -1.22 17.74 -0.87
CA ASP A 91 -2.61 17.43 -1.23
C ASP A 91 -3.12 16.09 -0.65
N ILE A 92 -2.54 15.66 0.47
CA ILE A 92 -2.82 14.38 1.14
C ILE A 92 -4.31 14.13 1.38
N ALA A 93 -5.12 15.18 1.57
CA ALA A 93 -6.57 15.08 1.71
C ALA A 93 -7.24 14.32 0.56
N THR A 94 -6.64 14.35 -0.65
CA THR A 94 -7.19 13.68 -1.83
C THR A 94 -7.06 12.15 -1.78
N ILE A 95 -6.28 11.59 -0.84
CA ILE A 95 -6.20 10.14 -0.60
C ILE A 95 -7.55 9.50 -0.29
N THR A 96 -8.48 10.29 0.26
CA THR A 96 -9.86 9.87 0.57
C THR A 96 -10.70 9.56 -0.67
N TYR A 97 -10.31 10.09 -1.84
CA TYR A 97 -10.99 9.85 -3.12
C TYR A 97 -10.39 8.67 -3.89
N CYS A 98 -9.20 8.19 -3.50
CA CYS A 98 -8.64 6.96 -4.05
C CYS A 98 -9.51 5.79 -3.57
N LYS A 99 -10.07 5.02 -4.51
CA LYS A 99 -10.84 3.80 -4.27
C LYS A 99 -10.02 2.58 -4.67
#